data_AF-A0A7C5C898-F1
#
_entry.id   AF-A0A7C5C898-F1
#
_cell.length_a   1.000
_cell.length_b   1.000
_cell.length_c   1.000
_cell.angle_alpha   90.00
_cell.angle_beta   90.00
_cell.angle_gamma   90.00
#
_symmetry.space_group_name_H-M   'P 1'
#
loop_
_entity.id
_entity.type
_entity.pdbx_description
1 polymer ?
#
loop_
_entity_poly.entity_id
_entity_poly.type
_entity_poly.pdbx_seq_one_letter_code
_entity_poly.pdbx_strand_id
1 'polypeptide(L)'
;MKVFKFHILAILLLTFQVTFAQLEFKAEVSKNKLGVNQRFKIEFIVNKQGADNFIPPSFTNFKIVGGPSSSVNQSWINGKSSYSQAYIYIIQPKKMG
;
A
#
# COMPACT_ATOMS: atom_id res chain seq x y z
N MET A 1 -45.23 0.63 -20.35
CA MET A 1 -44.41 1.52 -19.48
C MET A 1 -43.65 0.83 -18.34
N LYS A 2 -44.16 -0.25 -17.70
CA LYS A 2 -43.47 -0.88 -16.55
C LYS A 2 -42.16 -1.60 -16.92
N VAL A 3 -42.11 -2.30 -18.05
CA VAL A 3 -40.91 -3.02 -18.52
C VAL A 3 -39.75 -2.10 -18.89
N PHE A 4 -40.03 -0.94 -19.51
CA PHE A 4 -39.01 0.03 -19.89
C PHE A 4 -38.31 0.63 -18.66
N LYS A 5 -39.07 0.89 -17.58
CA LYS A 5 -38.52 1.32 -16.28
C LYS A 5 -37.62 0.24 -15.66
N PHE A 6 -37.96 -1.03 -15.83
CA PHE A 6 -37.17 -2.16 -15.32
C PHE A 6 -35.82 -2.29 -16.03
N HIS A 7 -35.77 -2.02 -17.36
CA HIS A 7 -34.53 -2.06 -18.13
C HIS A 7 -33.60 -0.88 -17.77
N ILE A 8 -34.16 0.31 -17.56
CA ILE A 8 -33.40 1.48 -17.07
C ILE A 8 -32.81 1.19 -15.68
N LEU A 9 -33.61 0.60 -14.78
CA LEU A 9 -33.15 0.22 -13.44
C LEU A 9 -32.02 -0.83 -13.50
N ALA A 10 -32.13 -1.81 -14.41
CA ALA A 10 -31.11 -2.83 -14.60
C ALA A 10 -29.78 -2.24 -15.12
N ILE A 11 -29.85 -1.30 -16.08
CA ILE A 11 -28.66 -0.61 -16.62
C ILE A 11 -28.00 0.25 -15.54
N LEU A 12 -28.79 0.97 -14.72
CA LEU A 12 -28.28 1.77 -13.62
C LEU A 12 -27.60 0.91 -12.54
N LEU A 13 -28.14 -0.28 -12.25
CA LEU A 13 -27.54 -1.20 -11.30
C LEU A 13 -26.20 -1.77 -11.81
N LEU A 14 -26.09 -1.98 -13.13
CA LEU A 14 -24.89 -2.52 -13.77
C LEU A 14 -23.73 -1.50 -13.79
N THR A 15 -24.03 -0.21 -14.00
CA THR A 15 -23.01 0.85 -14.04
C THR A 15 -22.48 1.23 -12.65
N PHE A 16 -23.23 0.96 -11.59
CA PHE A 16 -22.80 1.21 -10.21
C PHE A 16 -21.58 0.36 -9.79
N GLN A 17 -21.41 -0.82 -10.38
CA GLN A 17 -20.32 -1.76 -10.05
C GLN A 17 -18.92 -1.26 -10.47
N VAL A 18 -18.82 -0.20 -11.27
CA VAL A 18 -17.55 0.21 -11.91
C VAL A 18 -16.69 1.15 -11.04
N THR A 19 -17.10 1.46 -9.80
CA THR A 19 -16.48 2.55 -9.01
C THR A 19 -15.56 2.12 -7.86
N PHE A 20 -15.17 0.85 -7.76
CA PHE A 20 -14.22 0.42 -6.73
C PHE A 20 -12.77 0.71 -7.14
N ALA A 21 -12.19 1.77 -6.58
CA ALA A 21 -10.74 1.95 -6.59
C ALA A 21 -10.09 0.85 -5.72
N GLN A 22 -9.21 0.04 -6.31
CA GLN A 22 -8.54 -1.04 -5.60
C GLN A 22 -7.51 -0.47 -4.62
N LEU A 23 -7.79 -0.55 -3.32
CA LEU A 23 -6.80 -0.30 -2.27
C LEU A 23 -5.80 -1.46 -2.24
N GLU A 24 -4.53 -1.14 -2.41
CA GLU A 24 -3.42 -2.07 -2.37
C GLU A 24 -2.46 -1.66 -1.25
N PHE A 25 -2.22 -2.60 -0.35
CA PHE A 25 -1.22 -2.51 0.71
C PHE A 25 -0.16 -3.57 0.47
N LYS A 26 1.10 -3.15 0.35
CA LYS A 26 2.24 -4.02 0.09
C LYS A 26 3.31 -3.84 1.15
N ALA A 27 3.96 -4.94 1.53
CA ALA A 27 5.15 -4.93 2.37
C ALA A 27 6.32 -5.51 1.56
N GLU A 28 7.34 -4.71 1.33
CA GLU A 28 8.52 -5.10 0.58
C GLU A 28 9.76 -5.06 1.47
N VAL A 29 10.70 -5.98 1.24
CA VAL A 29 11.97 -6.04 1.96
C VAL A 29 13.13 -5.98 0.99
N SER A 30 14.17 -5.22 1.31
CA SER A 30 15.32 -5.08 0.40
C SER A 30 16.15 -6.36 0.27
N LYS A 31 16.05 -7.27 1.25
CA LYS A 31 16.86 -8.49 1.35
C LYS A 31 16.07 -9.59 2.05
N ASN A 32 16.02 -10.76 1.42
CA ASN A 32 15.44 -11.97 2.01
C ASN A 32 16.46 -12.83 2.77
N LYS A 33 17.76 -12.66 2.46
CA LYS A 33 18.88 -13.33 3.14
C LYS A 33 19.85 -12.27 3.63
N LEU A 34 20.31 -12.41 4.87
CA LEU A 34 21.12 -11.43 5.56
C LEU A 34 22.29 -12.12 6.26
N GLY A 35 23.47 -11.52 6.17
CA GLY A 35 24.61 -11.88 7.00
C GLY A 35 24.43 -11.40 8.45
N VAL A 36 25.25 -11.92 9.35
CA VAL A 36 25.27 -11.51 10.76
C VAL A 36 25.52 -9.99 10.84
N ASN A 37 24.76 -9.30 11.71
CA ASN A 37 24.83 -7.84 11.92
C ASN A 37 24.49 -6.96 10.71
N GLN A 38 23.96 -7.52 9.62
CA GLN A 38 23.48 -6.71 8.51
C GLN A 38 22.12 -6.10 8.80
N ARG A 39 21.90 -4.92 8.20
CA ARG A 39 20.62 -4.20 8.24
C ARG A 39 19.89 -4.42 6.92
N PHE A 40 18.57 -4.35 6.96
CA PHE A 40 17.73 -4.34 5.76
C PHE A 40 16.63 -3.31 5.90
N LYS A 41 16.07 -2.94 4.76
CA LYS A 41 14.99 -1.97 4.63
C LYS A 41 13.68 -2.75 4.49
N ILE A 42 12.67 -2.32 5.24
CA ILE A 42 11.27 -2.72 5.07
C ILE A 42 10.50 -1.50 4.58
N GLU A 43 9.67 -1.68 3.56
CA GLU A 43 8.81 -0.65 2.98
C GLU A 43 7.36 -1.09 3.05
N PHE A 44 6.50 -0.27 3.66
CA PHE A 44 5.06 -0.44 3.63
C PHE A 44 4.48 0.53 2.61
N ILE A 45 4.00 0.02 1.49
CA ILE A 45 3.56 0.80 0.32
C ILE A 45 2.03 0.76 0.25
N VAL A 46 1.42 1.93 0.12
CA VAL A 46 -0.03 2.12 0.03
C VAL A 46 -0.35 2.93 -1.22
N ASN A 47 -1.27 2.45 -2.06
CA ASN A 47 -1.64 3.11 -3.31
C ASN A 47 -2.82 4.11 -3.17
N LYS A 48 -3.04 4.65 -1.98
CA LYS A 48 -4.19 5.52 -1.67
C LYS A 48 -3.76 6.75 -0.87
N GLN A 49 -4.26 7.91 -1.27
CA GLN A 49 -4.04 9.17 -0.59
C GLN A 49 -4.81 9.22 0.74
N GLY A 50 -4.19 9.78 1.79
CA GLY A 50 -4.75 9.84 3.14
C GLY A 50 -4.35 8.68 4.06
N ALA A 51 -3.27 7.97 3.74
CA ALA A 51 -2.69 6.92 4.58
C ALA A 51 -1.79 7.48 5.70
N ASP A 52 -2.03 8.71 6.17
CA ASP A 52 -1.11 9.47 7.03
C ASP A 52 -1.05 8.93 8.47
N ASN A 53 -2.09 8.22 8.90
CA ASN A 53 -2.17 7.59 10.22
C ASN A 53 -1.67 6.13 10.21
N PHE A 54 -0.69 5.81 9.38
CA PHE A 54 -0.13 4.46 9.34
C PHE A 54 0.61 4.13 10.65
N ILE A 55 0.17 3.07 11.31
CA ILE A 55 0.81 2.55 12.52
C ILE A 55 1.58 1.28 12.12
N PRO A 56 2.92 1.26 12.24
CA PRO A 56 3.70 0.08 11.91
C PRO A 56 3.41 -1.07 12.89
N PRO A 57 3.55 -2.33 12.47
CA PRO A 57 3.50 -3.47 13.37
C PRO A 57 4.70 -3.47 14.33
N SER A 58 4.59 -4.22 15.43
CA SER A 58 5.68 -4.36 16.40
C SER A 58 6.87 -5.14 15.84
N PHE A 59 8.08 -4.57 15.96
CA PHE A 59 9.33 -5.21 15.53
C PHE A 59 9.96 -6.05 16.67
N THR A 60 9.33 -7.12 17.14
CA THR A 60 9.79 -7.86 18.34
C THR A 60 11.21 -8.41 18.20
N ASN A 61 11.51 -9.08 17.09
CA ASN A 61 12.81 -9.72 16.81
C ASN A 61 13.80 -8.82 16.07
N PHE A 62 13.43 -7.57 15.81
CA PHE A 62 14.24 -6.63 15.06
C PHE A 62 14.46 -5.36 15.87
N LYS A 63 15.64 -4.77 15.76
CA LYS A 63 15.95 -3.45 16.28
C LYS A 63 15.69 -2.45 15.15
N ILE A 64 14.91 -1.42 15.41
CA ILE A 64 14.79 -0.27 14.51
C ILE A 64 16.08 0.53 14.60
N VAL A 65 16.76 0.70 13.47
CA VAL A 65 18.01 1.45 13.37
C VAL A 65 17.79 2.81 12.72
N GLY A 66 16.75 2.95 11.90
CA GLY A 66 16.36 4.23 11.30
C GLY A 66 14.94 4.21 10.75
N GLY A 67 14.38 5.41 10.59
CA GLY A 67 13.00 5.64 10.15
C GLY A 67 12.04 6.05 11.28
N PRO A 68 10.74 6.26 10.98
CA PRO A 68 10.15 6.15 9.65
C PRO A 68 10.66 7.23 8.69
N SER A 69 11.02 6.84 7.48
CA SER A 69 11.16 7.74 6.35
C SER A 69 9.98 7.53 5.41
N SER A 70 9.42 8.59 4.87
CA SER A 70 8.27 8.52 3.97
C SER A 70 8.66 8.92 2.56
N SER A 71 8.15 8.20 1.58
CA SER A 71 8.30 8.52 0.16
C SER A 71 6.92 8.58 -0.49
N VAL A 72 6.63 9.66 -1.20
CA VAL A 72 5.38 9.82 -1.94
C VAL A 72 5.72 9.89 -3.42
N ASN A 73 5.08 9.03 -4.21
CA ASN A 73 5.17 9.01 -5.64
C ASN A 73 3.79 9.26 -6.23
N GLN A 74 3.64 10.37 -6.95
CA GLN A 74 2.41 10.74 -7.63
C GLN A 74 2.72 10.99 -9.10
N SER A 75 1.93 10.39 -9.99
CA SER A 75 2.07 10.57 -11.43
C SER A 75 0.71 10.78 -12.07
N TRP A 76 0.70 11.57 -13.14
CA TRP A 76 -0.49 11.83 -13.93
C TRP A 76 -0.14 11.67 -15.41
N ILE A 77 -0.57 10.57 -16.02
CA ILE A 77 -0.19 10.21 -17.40
C ILE A 77 -1.47 9.96 -18.19
N ASN A 78 -1.68 10.74 -19.26
CA ASN A 78 -2.83 10.61 -20.17
C ASN A 78 -4.20 10.52 -19.45
N GLY A 79 -4.39 11.36 -18.42
CA GLY A 79 -5.63 11.39 -17.63
C GLY A 79 -5.73 10.32 -16.54
N LYS A 80 -4.79 9.37 -16.45
CA LYS A 80 -4.72 8.39 -15.36
C LYS A 80 -3.80 8.89 -14.25
N SER A 81 -4.38 9.12 -13.07
CA SER A 81 -3.63 9.45 -11.85
C SER A 81 -3.19 8.16 -11.14
N SER A 82 -1.92 8.09 -10.76
CA SER A 82 -1.39 7.03 -9.90
C SER A 82 -0.76 7.66 -8.66
N TYR A 83 -1.04 7.08 -7.50
CA TYR A 83 -0.48 7.51 -6.22
C TYR A 83 0.11 6.30 -5.50
N SER A 84 1.29 6.46 -4.90
CA SER A 84 1.82 5.53 -3.91
C SER A 84 2.57 6.27 -2.80
N GLN A 85 2.39 5.80 -1.57
CA GLN A 85 3.06 6.31 -0.39
C GLN A 85 3.72 5.14 0.33
N ALA A 86 5.02 5.26 0.58
CA ALA A 86 5.83 4.23 1.22
C ALA A 86 6.34 4.70 2.58
N TYR A 87 6.19 3.86 3.61
CA TYR A 87 6.79 4.03 4.92
C TYR A 87 7.97 3.08 5.08
N ILE A 88 9.15 3.66 5.26
CA ILE A 88 10.44 2.99 5.15
C ILE A 88 11.09 2.91 6.53
N TYR A 89 11.47 1.69 6.91
CA TYR A 89 12.18 1.41 8.15
C TYR A 89 13.47 0.64 7.85
N ILE A 90 14.57 1.05 8.48
CA ILE A 90 15.83 0.30 8.46
C ILE A 90 15.91 -0.47 9.76
N ILE A 91 15.94 -1.80 9.66
CA ILE A 91 15.92 -2.68 10.83
C ILE A 91 17.07 -3.70 10.79
N GLN A 92 17.43 -4.18 11.98
CA GLN A 92 18.50 -5.15 12.20
C GLN A 92 17.96 -6.33 13.01
N PRO A 93 18.24 -7.59 12.63
CA PRO A 93 17.83 -8.75 13.42
C PRO A 93 18.56 -8.77 14.78
N LYS A 94 17.83 -9.12 15.85
CA LYS A 94 18.40 -9.25 17.21
C LYS A 94 19.06 -10.61 17.44
N LYS A 95 18.66 -11.63 16.68
CA LYS A 95 19.14 -13.00 16.80
C LYS A 95 19.28 -13.61 15.41
N MET A 96 20.22 -14.55 15.28
CA MET A 96 20.29 -15.43 14.12
C MET A 96 19.17 -16.47 14.20
N GLY A 97 18.68 -16.90 13.04
CA GLY A 97 17.63 -17.92 12.88
C GLY A 97 17.74 -18.58 11.52
#